data_AF-A0A1H9M6C7-F1
#
_entry.id   AF-A0A1H9M6C7-F1
#
_cell.length_a   1.000
_cell.length_b   1.000
_cell.length_c   1.000
_cell.angle_alpha   90.00
_cell.angle_beta   90.00
_cell.angle_gamma   90.00
#
_symmetry.space_group_name_H-M   'P 1'
#
loop_
_entity.id
_entity.type
_entity.pdbx_description
1 polymer ?
#
loop_
_entity_poly.entity_id
_entity_poly.type
_entity_poly.pdbx_seq_one_letter_code
_entity_poly.pdbx_strand_id
1 'polypeptide(L)' 'HRLAALPGWVHNYNTQRAHTALGGQPPITRLTA' A
#
# COMPACT_ATOMS: atom_id res chain seq x y z
N HIS A 1 16.16 -3.22 15.88
CA HIS A 1 14.70 -2.98 15.96
C HIS A 1 14.06 -3.12 14.58
N ARG A 2 13.52 -4.29 14.21
CA ARG A 2 12.84 -4.50 12.90
C ARG A 2 11.56 -3.67 12.74
N LEU A 3 10.93 -3.32 13.86
CA LEU A 3 9.71 -2.51 13.91
C LEU A 3 9.92 -1.06 13.45
N ALA A 4 11.14 -0.53 13.51
CA ALA A 4 11.43 0.84 13.07
C ALA A 4 11.20 1.04 11.55
N ALA A 5 11.31 -0.02 10.76
CA ALA A 5 11.05 0.02 9.32
C ALA A 5 9.56 -0.14 8.97
N LEU A 6 8.72 -0.55 9.92
CA LEU A 6 7.31 -0.87 9.67
C LEU A 6 6.50 0.32 9.15
N PRO A 7 6.60 1.54 9.72
CA PRO A 7 5.80 2.68 9.25
C PRO A 7 6.08 3.01 7.77
N GLY A 8 7.37 3.03 7.39
CA GLY A 8 7.76 3.29 6.00
C GLY A 8 7.30 2.18 5.05
N TRP A 9 7.42 0.93 5.46
CA TRP A 9 6.97 -0.21 4.66
C TRP A 9 5.46 -0.20 4.42
N VAL A 10 4.65 0.06 5.47
CA VAL A 10 3.18 0.13 5.35
C VAL A 10 2.75 1.26 4.43
N HIS A 11 3.37 2.45 4.57
CA HIS A 11 3.07 3.57 3.68
C HIS A 11 3.33 3.22 2.23
N ASN A 12 4.52 2.68 1.93
CA ASN A 12 4.92 2.30 0.59
C ASN A 12 3.99 1.23 -0.03
N TYR A 13 3.63 0.22 0.76
CA TYR A 13 2.70 -0.82 0.34
C TYR A 13 1.34 -0.23 -0.07
N ASN A 14 0.78 0.63 0.79
CA ASN A 14 -0.56 1.16 0.59
C ASN A 14 -0.64 2.17 -0.56
N THR A 15 0.44 2.90 -0.88
CA THR A 15 0.41 3.98 -1.87
C THR A 15 1.01 3.63 -3.22
N GLN A 16 1.91 2.64 -3.31
CA GLN A 16 2.67 2.38 -4.54
C GLN A 16 2.45 0.99 -5.13
N ARG A 17 2.07 0.00 -4.33
CA ARG A 17 2.02 -1.39 -4.80
C ARG A 17 0.78 -1.63 -5.67
N ALA A 18 0.97 -1.93 -6.94
CA ALA A 18 -0.13 -2.31 -7.82
C ALA A 18 -0.78 -3.65 -7.40
N HIS A 19 -2.11 -3.72 -7.44
CA HIS A 19 -2.88 -4.94 -7.19
C HIS A 19 -3.77 -5.30 -8.37
N THR A 20 -3.67 -6.53 -8.88
CA THR A 20 -4.48 -7.03 -10.01
C THR A 20 -5.98 -7.01 -9.73
N ALA A 21 -6.39 -7.32 -8.50
CA ALA A 21 -7.78 -7.24 -8.05
C ALA A 21 -8.34 -5.80 -8.04
N LEU A 22 -7.46 -4.80 -8.05
CA LEU A 22 -7.82 -3.37 -8.13
C LEU A 22 -7.50 -2.80 -9.52
N GLY A 23 -7.38 -3.63 -10.56
CA GLY A 23 -7.05 -3.17 -11.91
C GLY A 23 -5.66 -2.54 -12.03
N GLY A 24 -4.72 -2.96 -11.16
CA GLY A 24 -3.37 -2.40 -11.11
C GLY A 24 -3.22 -1.17 -10.21
N GLN A 25 -4.29 -0.73 -9.55
CA GLN A 25 -4.26 0.41 -8.63
C GLN A 25 -3.71 0.02 -7.24
N PRO A 26 -3.17 0.98 -6.48
CA PRO A 26 -2.69 0.73 -5.13
C PRO A 26 -3.82 0.47 -4.11
N PRO A 27 -3.54 -0.18 -2.97
CA PRO A 27 -4.55 -0.53 -1.96
C PRO A 27 -5.38 0.66 -1.48
N ILE A 28 -4.76 1.83 -1.35
CA ILE A 28 -5.41 3.04 -0.84
C ILE A 28 -6.59 3.49 -1.72
N THR A 29 -6.61 3.16 -3.01
CA THR A 29 -7.70 3.54 -3.92
C THR A 29 -9.05 2.91 -3.56
N ARG A 30 -9.06 1.86 -2.72
CA ARG A 30 -10.31 1.29 -2.16
C ARG A 30 -11.08 2.28 -1.27
N LEU A 31 -10.43 3.31 -0.75
CA LEU A 31 -11.05 4.29 0.14
C LEU A 31 -11.74 5.44 -0.61
N THR A 32 -11.53 5.53 -1.92
CA THR A 32 -12.11 6.57 -2.79
C THR A 32 -13.16 6.04 -3.75
N ALA A 33 -13.36 4.72 -3.78
CA ALA A 33 -14.41 4.05 -4.55
C ALA A 33 -15.78 4.16 -3.86
#